data_AF-A0A3N5TBU9-F1
#
_entry.id   AF-A0A3N5TBU9-F1
#
_cell.length_a   1.000
_cell.length_b   1.000
_cell.length_c   1.000
_cell.angle_alpha   90.00
_cell.angle_beta   90.00
_cell.angle_gamma   90.00
#
_symmetry.space_group_name_H-M   'P 1'
#
loop_
_entity.id
_entity.type
_entity.pdbx_description
1 polymer ?
#
loop_
_entity_poly.entity_id
_entity_poly.type
_entity_poly.pdbx_seq_one_letter_code
_entity_poly.pdbx_strand_id
1 'polypeptide(L)'
;MIRVEDIRRTVLATRNDVAALVVTFLSTLLLSIEFAIYVGALLSIGLHLATTSHPRIYSTVPDLISRKMVGSSYGRMCCQMDILRVEGSIFFGSSAYVSEDLQRRLNSHPNLSNLLIRMHQVNNFDASGVQLLELIAEELRSRGGGLYFSGVNTRVFQVFKNSDLLRKVGDSHVHTSTRSGIRQAMRESFCPFICAACEYSVFIECPELKKGNWETLGKGVRPRCMRVPADAQGGKRSAL
;
A
#
# COMPACT_ATOMS: atom_id res chain seq x y z
N MET A 1 13.92 -31.04 34.52
CA MET A 1 12.62 -31.47 33.94
C MET A 1 12.45 -30.77 32.60
N ILE A 2 12.94 -31.36 31.51
CA ILE A 2 12.87 -30.79 30.15
C ILE A 2 11.56 -31.28 29.53
N ARG A 3 10.64 -30.37 29.19
CA ARG A 3 9.35 -30.72 28.58
C ARG A 3 9.53 -30.86 27.06
N VAL A 4 9.87 -32.07 26.63
CA VAL A 4 10.15 -32.42 25.22
C VAL A 4 8.96 -32.10 24.29
N GLU A 5 7.73 -32.14 24.83
CA GLU A 5 6.52 -31.77 24.09
C GLU A 5 6.46 -30.27 23.72
N ASP A 6 6.93 -29.39 24.60
CA ASP A 6 6.97 -27.94 24.34
C ASP A 6 8.02 -27.59 23.27
N ILE A 7 9.15 -28.29 23.29
CA ILE A 7 10.21 -28.16 22.28
C ILE A 7 9.66 -28.58 20.92
N ARG A 8 8.98 -29.74 20.84
CA ARG A 8 8.40 -30.24 19.60
C ARG A 8 7.36 -29.27 19.03
N ARG A 9 6.53 -28.66 19.89
CA ARG A 9 5.54 -27.67 19.48
C ARG A 9 6.20 -26.39 18.95
N THR A 10 7.24 -25.91 19.61
CA THR A 10 7.99 -24.70 19.20
C THR A 10 8.70 -24.91 17.86
N VAL A 11 9.31 -26.10 17.67
CA VAL A 11 9.99 -26.46 16.42
C VAL A 11 9.02 -26.56 15.24
N LEU A 12 7.77 -26.96 15.51
CA LEU A 12 6.71 -27.04 14.49
C LEU A 12 5.98 -25.71 14.26
N ALA A 13 6.14 -24.71 15.14
CA ALA A 13 5.38 -23.47 15.11
C ALA A 13 5.90 -22.49 14.03
N THR A 14 7.12 -21.98 14.18
CA THR A 14 7.71 -21.07 13.19
C THR A 14 9.22 -21.27 13.05
N ARG A 15 9.76 -20.98 11.85
CA ARG A 15 11.21 -21.03 11.59
C ARG A 15 12.01 -20.09 12.49
N ASN A 16 11.44 -18.94 12.85
CA ASN A 16 12.09 -17.96 13.73
C ASN A 16 12.17 -18.49 15.16
N ASP A 17 11.14 -19.18 15.66
CA ASP A 17 11.16 -19.78 16.99
C ASP A 17 12.16 -20.94 17.09
N VAL A 18 12.29 -21.74 16.03
CA VAL A 18 13.32 -22.80 15.95
C VAL A 18 14.72 -22.19 16.00
N ALA A 19 14.97 -21.13 15.21
CA ALA A 19 16.25 -20.45 15.20
C ALA A 19 16.59 -19.86 16.57
N ALA A 20 15.61 -19.20 17.22
CA ALA A 20 15.77 -18.68 18.57
C ALA A 20 16.12 -19.78 19.59
N LEU A 21 15.42 -20.91 19.54
CA LEU A 21 15.65 -22.05 20.44
C LEU A 21 17.05 -22.65 20.23
N VAL A 22 17.45 -22.90 18.99
CA VAL A 22 18.76 -23.49 18.65
C VAL A 22 19.89 -22.57 19.08
N VAL A 23 19.81 -21.28 18.76
CA VAL A 23 20.86 -20.32 19.11
C VAL A 23 20.95 -20.15 20.62
N THR A 24 19.82 -20.09 21.34
CA THR A 24 19.85 -19.96 22.80
C THR A 24 20.42 -21.21 23.46
N PHE A 25 20.03 -22.41 22.99
CA PHE A 25 20.55 -23.68 23.49
C PHE A 25 22.07 -23.81 23.28
N LEU A 26 22.55 -23.53 22.06
CA LEU A 26 23.97 -23.54 21.76
C LEU A 26 24.73 -22.48 22.56
N SER A 27 24.14 -21.29 22.75
CA SER A 27 24.74 -20.22 23.57
C SER A 27 24.92 -20.66 25.02
N THR A 28 23.92 -21.30 25.63
CA THR A 28 24.04 -21.81 27.01
C THR A 28 25.04 -22.97 27.16
N LEU A 29 25.31 -23.71 26.08
CA LEU A 29 26.24 -24.84 26.10
C LEU A 29 27.70 -24.43 25.89
N LEU A 30 27.92 -23.34 25.14
CA LEU A 30 29.25 -22.90 24.70
C LEU A 30 29.77 -21.65 25.42
N LEU A 31 28.90 -20.89 26.08
CA LEU A 31 29.24 -19.61 26.73
C LEU A 31 28.88 -19.61 28.22
N SER A 32 29.54 -18.74 28.99
CA SER A 32 29.12 -18.44 30.36
C SER A 32 27.68 -17.89 30.37
N ILE A 33 26.92 -18.23 31.42
CA ILE A 33 25.48 -17.95 31.47
C ILE A 33 25.15 -16.45 31.28
N GLU A 34 26.02 -15.55 31.73
CA GLU A 34 25.90 -14.10 31.53
C GLU A 34 25.89 -13.72 30.05
N PHE A 35 26.84 -14.24 29.25
CA PHE A 35 26.89 -13.99 27.81
C PHE A 35 25.72 -14.65 27.08
N ALA A 36 25.29 -15.84 27.52
CA ALA A 36 24.14 -16.52 26.92
C ALA A 36 22.85 -15.70 27.05
N ILE A 37 22.65 -14.99 28.17
CA ILE A 37 21.49 -14.09 28.37
C ILE A 37 21.55 -12.92 27.40
N TYR A 38 22.71 -12.27 27.23
CA TYR A 38 22.85 -11.16 26.30
C TYR A 38 22.58 -11.57 24.85
N VAL A 39 23.13 -12.71 24.41
CA VAL A 39 22.91 -13.24 23.06
C VAL A 39 21.44 -13.56 22.86
N GLY A 40 20.79 -14.21 23.82
CA GLY A 40 19.35 -14.52 23.75
C GLY A 40 18.47 -13.27 23.64
N ALA A 41 18.75 -12.23 24.45
CA ALA A 41 18.01 -10.97 24.43
C ALA A 41 18.19 -10.23 23.10
N LEU A 42 19.42 -10.09 22.61
CA LEU A 42 19.71 -9.44 21.33
C LEU A 42 19.09 -10.19 20.15
N LEU A 43 19.14 -11.53 20.16
CA LEU A 43 18.50 -12.35 19.14
C LEU A 43 16.99 -12.18 19.14
N SER A 44 16.35 -12.17 20.32
CA SER A 44 14.91 -11.96 20.45
C SER A 44 14.50 -10.60 19.88
N ILE A 45 15.22 -9.54 20.23
CA ILE A 45 14.99 -8.19 19.70
C ILE A 45 15.19 -8.17 18.18
N GLY A 46 16.27 -8.75 17.68
CA GLY A 46 16.58 -8.81 16.24
C GLY A 46 15.52 -9.56 15.43
N LEU A 47 15.06 -10.73 15.91
CA LEU A 47 14.00 -11.51 15.28
C LEU A 47 12.66 -10.77 15.30
N HIS A 48 12.35 -10.08 16.40
CA HIS A 48 11.12 -9.28 16.51
C HIS A 48 11.13 -8.10 15.52
N LEU A 49 12.26 -7.40 15.41
CA LEU A 49 12.45 -6.33 14.43
C LEU A 49 12.36 -6.85 13.00
N ALA A 50 13.04 -7.96 12.68
CA ALA A 50 13.00 -8.57 11.35
C ALA A 50 11.57 -8.95 10.94
N THR A 51 10.80 -9.51 11.88
CA THR A 51 9.39 -9.89 11.64
C THR A 51 8.49 -8.67 11.40
N THR A 52 8.75 -7.56 12.10
CA THR A 52 7.93 -6.34 11.99
C THR A 52 8.34 -5.45 10.80
N SER A 53 9.57 -5.60 10.30
CA SER A 53 10.15 -4.78 9.22
C SER A 53 9.63 -5.13 7.82
N HIS A 54 8.93 -6.26 7.66
CA HIS A 54 8.31 -6.66 6.39
C HIS A 54 6.78 -6.60 6.49
N PRO A 55 6.17 -5.40 6.45
CA PRO A 55 4.73 -5.26 6.42
C PRO A 55 4.17 -5.93 5.16
N ARG A 56 3.03 -6.60 5.29
CA ARG A 56 2.38 -7.22 4.13
C ARG A 56 1.67 -6.14 3.35
N ILE A 57 2.06 -5.99 2.08
CA ILE A 57 1.44 -5.04 1.14
C ILE A 57 0.87 -5.86 -0.01
N TYR A 58 -0.43 -5.74 -0.23
CA TYR A 58 -1.08 -6.39 -1.35
C TYR A 58 -2.19 -5.52 -1.94
N SER A 59 -2.36 -5.64 -3.25
CA SER A 59 -3.45 -4.97 -3.96
C SER A 59 -4.78 -5.62 -3.61
N THR A 60 -5.79 -4.79 -3.48
CA THR A 60 -7.17 -5.19 -3.22
C THR A 60 -8.07 -4.62 -4.28
N VAL A 61 -9.09 -5.37 -4.64
CA VAL A 61 -10.10 -4.97 -5.62
C VAL A 61 -11.47 -5.04 -4.97
N PRO A 62 -12.40 -4.13 -5.31
CA PRO A 62 -13.77 -4.24 -4.83
C PRO A 62 -14.44 -5.42 -5.50
N ASP A 63 -15.04 -6.30 -4.70
CA ASP A 63 -15.97 -7.30 -5.20
C ASP A 63 -17.31 -6.62 -5.49
N LEU A 64 -17.77 -6.75 -6.74
CA LEU A 64 -19.01 -6.13 -7.21
C LEU A 64 -20.26 -6.74 -6.54
N ILE A 65 -20.18 -7.98 -6.05
CA ILE A 65 -21.31 -8.68 -5.43
C ILE A 65 -21.37 -8.36 -3.93
N SER A 66 -20.31 -8.67 -3.18
CA SER A 66 -20.30 -8.46 -1.72
C SER A 66 -20.04 -7.00 -1.32
N ARG A 67 -19.61 -6.14 -2.26
CA ARG A 67 -19.13 -4.76 -2.01
C ARG A 67 -17.97 -4.69 -1.02
N LYS A 68 -17.33 -5.82 -0.71
CA LYS A 68 -16.14 -5.91 0.14
C LYS A 68 -14.89 -5.84 -0.73
N MET A 69 -13.80 -5.40 -0.12
CA MET A 69 -12.48 -5.42 -0.78
C MET A 69 -11.87 -6.81 -0.61
N VAL A 70 -11.58 -7.48 -1.72
CA VAL A 70 -10.90 -8.79 -1.78
C VAL A 70 -9.48 -8.63 -2.32
N GLY A 71 -8.62 -9.63 -2.15
CA GLY A 71 -7.27 -9.61 -2.73
C GLY A 71 -7.33 -9.55 -4.27
N SER A 72 -6.34 -8.91 -4.91
CA SER A 72 -6.28 -8.81 -6.38
C SER A 72 -6.24 -10.17 -7.08
N SER A 73 -5.87 -11.26 -6.40
CA SER A 73 -5.99 -12.62 -6.93
C SER A 73 -7.42 -13.03 -7.33
N TYR A 74 -8.44 -12.34 -6.81
CA TYR A 74 -9.84 -12.63 -7.04
C TYR A 74 -10.51 -11.71 -8.07
N GLY A 75 -9.80 -10.76 -8.68
CA GLY A 75 -10.39 -9.84 -9.65
C GLY A 75 -9.36 -9.06 -10.47
N ARG A 76 -9.85 -8.23 -11.40
CA ARG A 76 -8.99 -7.40 -12.25
C ARG A 76 -8.72 -6.05 -11.59
N MET A 77 -7.51 -5.53 -11.77
CA MET A 77 -7.11 -4.21 -11.27
C MET A 77 -7.48 -3.11 -12.28
N CYS A 78 -7.70 -1.89 -11.79
CA CYS A 78 -7.96 -0.74 -12.65
C CYS A 78 -6.64 -0.25 -13.27
N CYS A 79 -6.67 0.18 -14.53
CA CYS A 79 -5.48 0.68 -15.22
C CYS A 79 -4.93 2.00 -14.62
N GLN A 80 -5.77 2.77 -13.93
CA GLN A 80 -5.41 4.11 -13.42
C GLN A 80 -5.22 4.18 -11.92
N MET A 81 -5.68 3.16 -11.19
CA MET A 81 -5.74 3.18 -9.73
C MET A 81 -5.46 1.80 -9.13
N ASP A 82 -4.55 1.78 -8.15
CA ASP A 82 -4.27 0.60 -7.32
C ASP A 82 -4.72 0.89 -5.88
N ILE A 83 -5.34 -0.10 -5.25
CA ILE A 83 -5.86 0.02 -3.88
C ILE A 83 -5.09 -0.95 -3.01
N LEU A 84 -4.13 -0.43 -2.26
CA LEU A 84 -3.23 -1.22 -1.44
C LEU A 84 -3.77 -1.39 -0.04
N ARG A 85 -3.70 -2.61 0.48
CA ARG A 85 -3.90 -2.88 1.90
C ARG A 85 -2.53 -3.11 2.53
N VAL A 86 -2.22 -2.31 3.54
CA VAL A 86 -0.99 -2.44 4.32
C VAL A 86 -1.33 -3.05 5.68
N GLU A 87 -0.66 -4.14 6.01
CA GLU A 87 -0.76 -4.82 7.30
C GLU A 87 0.61 -4.80 7.98
N GLY A 88 0.70 -4.17 9.15
CA GLY A 88 1.94 -4.06 9.91
C GLY A 88 2.25 -2.62 10.31
N SER A 89 3.53 -2.27 10.35
CA SER A 89 3.98 -0.93 10.73
C SER A 89 4.82 -0.34 9.62
N ILE A 90 4.67 0.96 9.36
CA ILE A 90 5.52 1.71 8.43
C ILE A 90 6.43 2.59 9.30
N PHE A 91 7.67 2.15 9.50
CA PHE A 91 8.64 2.87 10.30
C PHE A 91 10.01 2.80 9.62
N PHE A 92 11.04 3.38 10.23
CA PHE A 92 12.41 3.36 9.69
C PHE A 92 12.84 1.98 9.14
N GLY A 93 12.64 0.90 9.91
CA GLY A 93 13.03 -0.46 9.52
C GLY A 93 12.23 -1.08 8.36
N SER A 94 11.01 -0.61 8.09
CA SER A 94 10.16 -1.11 6.99
C SER A 94 10.01 -0.15 5.81
N SER A 95 10.42 1.10 5.98
CA SER A 95 10.24 2.17 4.98
C SER A 95 10.89 1.84 3.64
N ALA A 96 12.12 1.29 3.64
CA ALA A 96 12.82 0.88 2.43
C ALA A 96 12.05 -0.22 1.66
N TYR A 97 11.56 -1.23 2.37
CA TYR A 97 10.77 -2.31 1.78
C TYR A 97 9.47 -1.79 1.15
N VAL A 98 8.76 -0.92 1.87
CA VAL A 98 7.52 -0.30 1.37
C VAL A 98 7.82 0.56 0.14
N SER A 99 8.89 1.34 0.16
CA SER A 99 9.32 2.16 -0.98
C SER A 99 9.57 1.34 -2.22
N GLU A 100 10.34 0.26 -2.09
CA GLU A 100 10.69 -0.60 -3.21
C GLU A 100 9.43 -1.28 -3.80
N ASP A 101 8.51 -1.75 -2.96
CA ASP A 101 7.26 -2.34 -3.43
C ASP A 101 6.38 -1.32 -4.18
N LEU A 102 6.22 -0.11 -3.64
CA LEU A 102 5.45 0.95 -4.28
C LEU A 102 6.08 1.39 -5.61
N GLN A 103 7.39 1.61 -5.63
CA GLN A 103 8.11 1.99 -6.85
C GLN A 103 8.02 0.89 -7.91
N ARG A 104 8.17 -0.38 -7.52
CA ARG A 104 8.02 -1.52 -8.43
C ARG A 104 6.64 -1.52 -9.08
N ARG A 105 5.57 -1.27 -8.33
CA ARG A 105 4.20 -1.18 -8.86
C ARG A 105 4.03 -0.03 -9.86
N LEU A 106 4.54 1.15 -9.52
CA LEU A 106 4.48 2.34 -10.37
C LEU A 106 5.28 2.14 -11.67
N ASN A 107 6.40 1.43 -11.62
CA ASN A 107 7.22 1.13 -12.78
C ASN A 107 6.58 0.05 -13.67
N SER A 108 5.97 -0.97 -13.07
CA SER A 108 5.29 -2.03 -13.83
C SER A 108 3.97 -1.59 -14.49
N HIS A 109 3.36 -0.49 -14.04
CA HIS A 109 2.08 0.00 -14.58
C HIS A 109 2.18 1.47 -15.01
N PRO A 110 2.49 1.76 -16.28
CA PRO A 110 2.69 3.14 -16.77
C PRO A 110 1.44 4.05 -16.65
N ASN A 111 0.26 3.45 -16.74
CA ASN A 111 -1.04 4.15 -16.64
C ASN A 111 -1.48 4.38 -15.18
N LEU A 112 -0.80 3.76 -14.21
CA LEU A 112 -1.09 3.91 -12.79
C LEU A 112 -0.66 5.30 -12.34
N SER A 113 -1.65 6.13 -12.03
CA SER A 113 -1.48 7.52 -11.60
C SER A 113 -2.09 7.79 -10.23
N ASN A 114 -2.94 6.88 -9.73
CA ASN A 114 -3.63 7.03 -8.46
C ASN A 114 -3.32 5.83 -7.55
N LEU A 115 -3.04 6.12 -6.28
CA LEU A 115 -2.81 5.09 -5.28
C LEU A 115 -3.72 5.34 -4.09
N LEU A 116 -4.47 4.34 -3.65
CA LEU A 116 -5.24 4.42 -2.41
C LEU A 116 -4.69 3.41 -1.40
N ILE A 117 -4.14 3.93 -0.30
CA ILE A 117 -3.56 3.12 0.77
C ILE A 117 -4.59 2.97 1.89
N ARG A 118 -4.99 1.71 2.13
CA ARG A 118 -5.85 1.32 3.23
C ARG A 118 -5.00 1.06 4.46
N MET A 119 -5.11 1.95 5.45
CA MET A 119 -4.30 1.96 6.66
C MET A 119 -4.99 1.35 7.89
N HIS A 120 -6.09 0.62 7.71
CA HIS A 120 -6.86 0.03 8.82
C HIS A 120 -6.05 -0.89 9.75
N GLN A 121 -4.99 -1.52 9.23
CA GLN A 121 -4.12 -2.44 9.98
C GLN A 121 -2.69 -1.90 10.10
N VAL A 122 -2.53 -0.58 9.96
CA VAL A 122 -1.26 0.09 10.23
C VAL A 122 -1.23 0.45 11.71
N ASN A 123 -0.34 -0.19 12.46
CA ASN A 123 -0.27 0.00 13.92
C ASN A 123 0.62 1.18 14.30
N ASN A 124 1.83 1.23 13.73
CA ASN A 124 2.81 2.28 13.98
C ASN A 124 3.19 2.97 12.67
N PHE A 125 3.39 4.29 12.77
CA PHE A 125 3.80 5.16 11.68
C PHE A 125 4.75 6.24 12.21
N ASP A 126 5.88 6.47 11.55
CA ASP A 126 6.91 7.42 11.98
C ASP A 126 7.27 8.46 10.90
N ALA A 127 8.24 9.32 11.20
CA ALA A 127 8.72 10.34 10.28
C ALA A 127 9.33 9.76 8.98
N SER A 128 9.95 8.58 9.04
CA SER A 128 10.48 7.90 7.86
C SER A 128 9.34 7.47 6.92
N GLY A 129 8.24 6.98 7.50
CA GLY A 129 7.01 6.71 6.78
C GLY A 129 6.42 7.95 6.13
N VAL A 130 6.43 9.10 6.82
CA VAL A 130 5.99 10.39 6.23
C VAL A 130 6.81 10.72 4.99
N GLN A 131 8.13 10.76 5.12
CA GLN A 131 9.04 11.14 4.03
C GLN A 131 8.88 10.21 2.82
N LEU A 132 8.70 8.91 3.07
CA LEU A 132 8.38 7.94 2.03
C LEU A 132 7.09 8.31 1.27
N LEU A 133 6.00 8.56 2.00
CA LEU A 133 4.72 8.88 1.38
C LEU A 133 4.76 10.21 0.61
N GLU A 134 5.55 11.18 1.07
CA GLU A 134 5.76 12.44 0.34
C GLU A 134 6.43 12.21 -1.01
N LEU A 135 7.48 11.39 -1.06
CA LEU A 135 8.17 11.06 -2.32
C LEU A 135 7.23 10.35 -3.30
N ILE A 136 6.42 9.41 -2.80
CA ILE A 136 5.43 8.70 -3.62
C ILE A 136 4.30 9.64 -4.08
N ALA A 137 3.86 10.56 -3.22
CA ALA A 137 2.83 11.53 -3.59
C ALA A 137 3.30 12.48 -4.70
N GLU A 138 4.56 12.93 -4.64
CA GLU A 138 5.15 13.78 -5.68
C GLU A 138 5.29 13.03 -7.01
N GLU A 139 5.72 11.76 -6.97
CA GLU A 139 5.78 10.91 -8.16
C GLU A 139 4.39 10.64 -8.77
N LEU A 140 3.36 10.43 -7.96
CA LEU A 140 1.98 10.29 -8.45
C LEU A 140 1.46 11.60 -9.05
N ARG A 141 1.81 12.73 -8.45
CA ARG A 141 1.47 14.08 -8.94
C ARG A 141 2.13 14.37 -10.28
N SER A 142 3.40 13.98 -10.47
CA SER A 142 4.11 14.11 -11.76
C SER A 142 3.46 13.30 -12.88
N ARG A 143 2.74 12.22 -12.52
CA ARG A 143 1.93 11.39 -13.43
C ARG A 143 0.53 11.94 -13.66
N GLY A 144 0.14 13.00 -12.96
CA GLY A 144 -1.17 13.63 -13.06
C GLY A 144 -2.27 12.97 -12.22
N GLY A 145 -1.90 12.20 -11.19
CA GLY A 145 -2.85 11.70 -10.20
C GLY A 145 -2.46 12.01 -8.76
N GLY A 146 -2.91 11.19 -7.82
CA GLY A 146 -2.80 11.48 -6.40
C GLY A 146 -2.67 10.27 -5.49
N LEU A 147 -2.28 10.55 -4.25
CA LEU A 147 -2.17 9.58 -3.17
C LEU A 147 -3.35 9.77 -2.21
N TYR A 148 -4.15 8.73 -2.03
CA TYR A 148 -5.34 8.75 -1.21
C TYR A 148 -5.20 7.76 -0.05
N PHE A 149 -5.84 8.06 1.07
CA PHE A 149 -5.80 7.21 2.26
C PHE A 149 -7.21 6.82 2.69
N SER A 150 -7.36 5.58 3.16
CA SER A 150 -8.57 5.17 3.85
C SER A 150 -8.30 4.44 5.16
N GLY A 151 -9.14 4.70 6.16
CA GLY A 151 -9.10 3.96 7.42
C GLY A 151 -7.87 4.27 8.28
N VAL A 152 -7.37 5.50 8.23
CA VAL A 152 -6.25 5.94 9.06
C VAL A 152 -6.69 5.96 10.53
N ASN A 153 -5.94 5.28 11.41
CA ASN A 153 -6.22 5.28 12.83
C ASN A 153 -5.86 6.63 13.48
N THR A 154 -6.34 6.91 14.68
CA THR A 154 -6.10 8.19 15.37
C THR A 154 -4.62 8.48 15.63
N ARG A 155 -3.81 7.46 15.92
CA ARG A 155 -2.36 7.64 16.19
C ARG A 155 -1.60 8.06 14.92
N VAL A 156 -1.82 7.34 13.83
CA VAL A 156 -1.25 7.62 12.51
C VAL A 156 -1.73 8.98 12.00
N PHE A 157 -3.01 9.30 12.21
CA PHE A 157 -3.57 10.60 11.84
C PHE A 157 -2.89 11.75 12.59
N GLN A 158 -2.55 11.57 13.87
CA GLN A 158 -1.81 12.59 14.62
C GLN A 158 -0.41 12.82 14.04
N VAL A 159 0.27 11.76 13.58
CA VAL A 159 1.56 11.89 12.88
C VAL A 159 1.40 12.65 11.56
N PHE A 160 0.34 12.36 10.79
CA PHE A 160 0.05 13.07 9.55
C PHE A 160 -0.16 14.57 9.79
N LYS A 161 -0.88 14.92 10.86
CA LYS A 161 -1.12 16.31 11.25
C LYS A 161 0.16 17.01 11.71
N ASN A 162 0.95 16.36 12.56
CA ASN A 162 2.16 16.94 13.14
C ASN A 162 3.29 17.12 12.11
N SER A 163 3.27 16.33 11.04
CA SER A 163 4.30 16.34 10.00
C SER A 163 3.94 17.14 8.75
N ASP A 164 2.81 17.86 8.76
CA ASP A 164 2.27 18.59 7.60
C ASP A 164 2.01 17.73 6.34
N LEU A 165 1.98 16.39 6.48
CA LEU A 165 1.71 15.48 5.37
C LEU A 165 0.35 15.75 4.72
N LEU A 166 -0.66 16.08 5.54
CA LEU A 166 -2.01 16.39 5.04
C LEU A 166 -2.00 17.57 4.06
N ARG A 167 -1.19 18.60 4.32
CA ARG A 167 -1.06 19.75 3.43
C ARG A 167 -0.33 19.39 2.13
N LYS A 168 0.66 18.50 2.21
CA LYS A 168 1.44 18.07 1.04
C LYS A 168 0.68 17.12 0.13
N VAL A 169 -0.13 16.21 0.68
CA VAL A 169 -0.92 15.26 -0.12
C VAL A 169 -2.24 15.91 -0.53
N GLY A 170 -2.91 16.58 0.40
CA GLY A 170 -4.23 17.19 0.26
C GLY A 170 -5.12 16.76 1.42
N ASP A 171 -5.67 17.71 2.18
CA ASP A 171 -6.55 17.41 3.31
C ASP A 171 -7.78 16.58 2.89
N SER A 172 -8.23 16.76 1.63
CA SER A 172 -9.36 16.04 1.03
C SER A 172 -9.05 14.60 0.64
N HIS A 173 -7.79 14.14 0.74
CA HIS A 173 -7.37 12.80 0.30
C HIS A 173 -7.40 11.74 1.40
N VAL A 174 -7.74 12.12 2.64
CA VAL A 174 -7.92 11.19 3.76
C VAL A 174 -9.40 10.92 3.99
N HIS A 175 -9.80 9.65 3.90
CA HIS A 175 -11.19 9.25 4.02
C HIS A 175 -11.41 8.14 5.06
N THR A 176 -12.60 8.10 5.65
CA THR A 176 -13.00 7.00 6.53
C THR A 176 -13.30 5.73 5.73
N SER A 177 -13.89 5.86 4.54
CA SER A 177 -14.26 4.74 3.68
C SER A 177 -13.45 4.69 2.39
N THR A 178 -13.07 3.48 1.97
CA THR A 178 -12.36 3.24 0.70
C THR A 178 -13.16 3.75 -0.50
N ARG A 179 -14.49 3.57 -0.50
CA ARG A 179 -15.36 4.04 -1.59
C ARG A 179 -15.32 5.56 -1.76
N SER A 180 -15.28 6.31 -0.66
CA SER A 180 -15.16 7.78 -0.72
C SER A 180 -13.85 8.19 -1.39
N GLY A 181 -12.73 7.55 -1.02
CA GLY A 181 -11.43 7.83 -1.64
C GLY A 181 -11.37 7.45 -3.12
N ILE A 182 -11.97 6.33 -3.53
CA ILE A 182 -12.11 5.96 -4.95
C ILE A 182 -12.87 7.04 -5.72
N ARG A 183 -14.01 7.49 -5.19
CA ARG A 183 -14.82 8.53 -5.85
C ARG A 183 -14.09 9.87 -5.94
N GLN A 184 -13.31 10.23 -4.91
CA GLN A 184 -12.49 11.43 -4.95
C GLN A 184 -11.40 11.33 -6.02
N ALA A 185 -10.69 10.20 -6.07
CA ALA A 185 -9.68 9.95 -7.10
C ALA A 185 -10.24 10.03 -8.52
N MET A 186 -11.42 9.44 -8.75
CA MET A 186 -12.12 9.50 -10.03
C MET A 186 -12.51 10.93 -10.43
N ARG A 187 -12.86 11.80 -9.48
CA ARG A 187 -13.23 13.19 -9.77
C ARG A 187 -12.03 14.06 -10.16
N GLU A 188 -10.89 13.86 -9.51
CA GLU A 188 -9.76 14.78 -9.64
C GLU A 188 -8.76 14.37 -10.72
N SER A 189 -8.56 13.05 -10.89
CA SER A 189 -7.33 12.52 -11.49
C SER A 189 -7.53 11.46 -12.57
N PHE A 190 -8.75 10.96 -12.78
CA PHE A 190 -8.98 9.92 -13.79
C PHE A 190 -9.05 10.53 -15.20
N CYS A 191 -8.24 9.97 -16.11
CA CYS A 191 -8.28 10.33 -17.53
C CYS A 191 -9.42 9.56 -18.26
N PRO A 192 -10.30 10.25 -19.00
CA PRO A 192 -11.41 9.62 -19.73
C PRO A 192 -10.98 8.68 -20.83
N PHE A 193 -9.91 9.02 -21.54
CA PHE A 193 -9.42 8.21 -22.66
C PHE A 193 -9.02 6.81 -22.20
N ILE A 194 -8.30 6.71 -21.09
CA ILE A 194 -7.91 5.41 -20.51
C ILE A 194 -9.14 4.69 -19.95
N CYS A 195 -10.08 5.40 -19.32
CA CYS A 195 -11.33 4.79 -18.85
C CYS A 195 -12.15 4.18 -20.01
N ALA A 196 -12.27 4.89 -21.13
CA ALA A 196 -12.98 4.43 -22.33
C ALA A 196 -12.28 3.24 -23.00
N ALA A 197 -10.95 3.23 -23.03
CA ALA A 197 -10.14 2.14 -23.57
C ALA A 197 -9.99 0.94 -22.62
N CYS A 198 -10.37 1.08 -21.35
CA CYS A 198 -10.20 0.03 -20.35
C CYS A 198 -11.14 -1.16 -20.65
N GLU A 199 -10.57 -2.35 -20.80
CA GLU A 199 -11.33 -3.58 -21.03
C GLU A 199 -12.23 -3.93 -19.83
N TYR A 200 -11.77 -3.66 -18.61
CA TYR A 200 -12.42 -4.12 -17.38
C TYR A 200 -13.31 -3.05 -16.74
N SER A 201 -14.37 -3.50 -16.05
CA SER A 201 -15.22 -2.64 -15.22
C SER A 201 -15.03 -3.05 -13.77
N VAL A 202 -14.02 -2.44 -13.13
CA VAL A 202 -13.60 -2.80 -11.76
C VAL A 202 -14.50 -2.13 -10.71
N PHE A 203 -14.92 -0.90 -10.97
CA PHE A 203 -15.76 -0.12 -10.06
C PHE A 203 -17.19 -0.03 -10.59
N ILE A 204 -18.14 0.22 -9.67
CA ILE A 204 -19.55 0.42 -10.02
C ILE A 204 -19.75 1.69 -10.88
N GLU A 205 -18.84 2.66 -10.78
CA GLU A 205 -18.86 3.89 -11.57
C GLU A 205 -18.34 3.67 -13.01
N CYS A 206 -17.54 2.63 -13.27
CA CYS A 206 -16.89 2.38 -14.57
C CYS A 206 -17.85 2.37 -15.77
N PRO A 207 -19.04 1.71 -15.73
CA PRO A 207 -19.94 1.68 -16.88
C PRO A 207 -20.39 3.07 -17.34
N GLU A 208 -20.63 4.00 -16.42
CA GLU A 208 -21.06 5.36 -16.73
C GLU A 208 -19.87 6.21 -17.21
N LEU A 209 -18.69 6.02 -16.60
CA LEU A 209 -17.46 6.70 -17.03
C LEU A 209 -17.05 6.30 -18.46
N LYS A 210 -17.24 5.03 -18.84
CA LYS A 210 -16.99 4.54 -20.21
C LYS A 210 -17.91 5.19 -21.25
N LYS A 211 -19.15 5.53 -20.87
CA LYS A 211 -20.10 6.27 -21.71
C LYS A 211 -19.83 7.78 -21.77
N GLY A 212 -18.85 8.28 -21.00
CA GLY A 212 -18.57 9.71 -20.87
C GLY A 212 -19.51 10.44 -19.89
N ASN A 213 -20.28 9.72 -19.07
CA ASN A 213 -21.19 10.33 -18.09
C ASN A 213 -20.47 10.61 -16.76
N TRP A 214 -19.67 11.68 -16.74
CA TRP A 214 -18.90 12.12 -15.56
C TRP A 214 -19.76 12.85 -14.51
N GLU A 215 -20.98 13.25 -14.86
CA GLU A 215 -21.91 13.93 -13.94
C GLU A 215 -22.38 13.03 -12.79
N THR A 216 -22.28 11.70 -12.96
CA THR A 216 -22.51 10.70 -11.90
C THR A 216 -21.60 10.89 -10.68
N LEU A 217 -20.45 11.52 -10.89
CA LEU A 217 -19.53 11.89 -9.83
C LEU A 217 -19.87 13.25 -9.23
N GLY A 218 -20.71 14.09 -9.83
CA GLY A 218 -21.12 15.39 -9.30
C GLY A 218 -21.25 16.44 -10.39
N LYS A 219 -22.07 17.48 -10.15
CA LYS A 219 -22.28 18.55 -11.14
C LYS A 219 -20.97 19.32 -11.40
N GLY A 220 -20.61 19.48 -12.67
CA GLY A 220 -19.45 20.28 -13.10
C GLY A 220 -18.08 19.61 -12.98
N VAL A 221 -18.02 18.30 -12.69
CA VAL A 221 -16.76 17.54 -12.70
C VAL A 221 -16.20 17.50 -14.12
N ARG A 222 -15.03 18.11 -14.33
CA ARG A 222 -14.30 18.03 -15.60
C ARG A 222 -13.14 17.06 -15.44
N PRO A 223 -13.14 15.94 -16.19
CA PRO A 223 -12.06 14.98 -16.07
C PRO A 223 -10.77 15.54 -16.64
N ARG A 224 -9.64 15.16 -16.04
CA ARG A 224 -8.31 15.63 -16.42
C ARG A 224 -7.52 14.48 -17.03
N CYS A 225 -6.84 14.74 -18.14
CA CYS A 225 -5.90 13.80 -18.72
C CYS A 225 -4.54 14.49 -18.85
N MET A 226 -3.68 14.32 -17.86
CA MET A 226 -2.35 14.92 -17.87
C MET A 226 -1.36 14.10 -18.73
N ARG A 227 -1.60 12.78 -18.87
CA ARG A 227 -0.88 11.89 -19.80
C ARG A 227 -1.85 11.31 -20.83
N VAL A 228 -1.68 11.74 -22.07
CA VAL A 228 -2.19 10.98 -23.23
C VAL A 228 -1.25 9.77 -23.42
N PRO A 229 -1.75 8.53 -23.49
CA PRO A 229 -0.92 7.36 -23.77
C PRO A 229 -0.13 7.57 -25.07
N ALA A 230 1.14 7.14 -25.11
CA ALA A 230 2.01 7.29 -26.30
C ALA A 230 1.36 6.72 -27.57
N ASP A 231 0.55 5.67 -27.43
CA ASP A 231 -0.16 4.96 -28.50
C ASP A 231 -1.18 5.84 -29.23
N ALA A 232 -1.67 6.92 -28.61
CA ALA A 232 -2.60 7.86 -29.24
C ALA A 232 -1.90 8.95 -30.07
N GLN A 233 -0.57 9.04 -30.05
CA GLN A 233 0.20 10.01 -30.86
C GLN A 233 0.55 9.48 -32.27
N GLY A 234 0.29 8.21 -32.58
CA GLY A 234 0.61 7.60 -33.88
C GLY A 234 -0.35 7.91 -35.04
N GLY A 235 -1.49 8.57 -34.78
CA GLY A 235 -2.56 8.77 -35.78
C GLY A 235 -2.51 10.06 -36.60
N LYS A 236 -1.52 10.95 -36.40
CA LYS A 236 -1.42 12.24 -37.11
C LYS A 236 -0.08 12.41 -37.83
N ARG A 237 0.24 11.50 -38.75
CA ARG A 237 1.24 11.73 -39.82
C ARG A 237 0.84 10.99 -41.10
N SER A 238 -0.19 11.48 -41.80
CA SER A 238 -0.30 11.34 -43.28
C SER A 238 -1.42 12.25 -43.80
N ALA A 239 -1.07 13.50 -44.09
CA ALA A 239 -1.80 14.39 -44.98
C ALA A 239 -0.85 15.54 -45.34
N LEU A 240 0.06 15.23 -46.25
CA LEU A 240 0.81 16.16 -47.09
C LEU A 240 1.07 15.44 -48.41
#